data_AF-A0A6I9VSH2-F1
#
_entry.id   AF-A0A6I9VSH2-F1
#
_cell.length_a   1.000
_cell.length_b   1.000
_cell.length_c   1.000
_cell.angle_alpha   90.00
_cell.angle_beta   90.00
_cell.angle_gamma   90.00
#
_symmetry.space_group_name_H-M   'P 1'
#
loop_
_entity.id
_entity.type
_entity.pdbx_description
1 polymer ?
#
loop_
_entity_poly.entity_id
_entity_poly.type
_entity_poly.pdbx_seq_one_letter_code
_entity_poly.pdbx_strand_id
1 'polypeptide(L)'
;MWQAQRRITLRLARAYRTVSHAAATVLAGTPPLDLLALGHAEVYRHVRQVKEQGVVPTARIMEPLRLKVRQWVIESWKARLHEPTVAGARTVEAIRPCLEDWLGRAHGGLSFRLVQVLTGGCFGRYLHRIGRERTARCPHCAADEDSAQHTLEECDAWVVERGVLVPVLDGDFSLSTIVRRMVDSEEIWREVSSF
;
A
#
# COMPACT_ATOMS: atom_id res chain seq x y z
N MET A 1 -17.11 -0.26 -12.61
CA MET A 1 -16.42 0.71 -11.73
C MET A 1 -15.09 0.16 -11.19
N TRP A 2 -15.12 -0.94 -10.44
CA TRP A 2 -13.94 -1.62 -9.86
C TRP A 2 -12.82 -1.99 -10.86
N GLN A 3 -13.19 -2.47 -12.06
CA GLN A 3 -12.22 -2.83 -13.10
C GLN A 3 -11.42 -1.64 -13.65
N ALA A 4 -12.04 -0.45 -13.73
CA ALA A 4 -11.38 0.76 -14.24
C ALA A 4 -10.38 1.30 -13.21
N GLN A 5 -10.81 1.47 -11.96
CA GLN A 5 -9.92 1.89 -10.88
C GLN A 5 -8.73 0.96 -10.74
N ARG A 6 -8.96 -0.35 -10.76
CA ARG A 6 -7.90 -1.35 -10.63
C ARG A 6 -6.80 -1.17 -11.67
N ARG A 7 -7.13 -0.89 -12.93
CA ARG A 7 -6.12 -0.66 -13.98
C ARG A 7 -5.28 0.59 -13.70
N ILE A 8 -5.91 1.66 -13.20
CA ILE A 8 -5.22 2.91 -12.86
C ILE A 8 -4.32 2.70 -11.65
N THR A 9 -4.83 2.11 -10.56
CA THR A 9 -4.07 1.90 -9.33
C THR A 9 -2.88 0.96 -9.54
N LEU A 10 -3.03 -0.08 -10.36
CA LEU A 10 -1.90 -0.94 -10.74
C LEU A 10 -0.79 -0.17 -11.46
N ARG A 11 -1.14 0.77 -12.35
CA ARG A 11 -0.14 1.59 -13.06
C ARG A 11 0.53 2.60 -12.13
N LEU A 12 -0.25 3.29 -11.30
CA LEU A 12 0.28 4.22 -10.29
C LEU A 12 1.24 3.51 -9.33
N ALA A 13 0.88 2.30 -8.90
CA ALA A 13 1.70 1.48 -8.03
C ALA A 13 2.79 0.67 -8.76
N ARG A 14 2.90 0.72 -10.09
CA ARG A 14 3.83 -0.12 -10.89
C ARG A 14 3.72 -1.63 -10.57
N ALA A 15 2.51 -2.07 -10.23
CA ALA A 15 2.21 -3.40 -9.72
C ALA A 15 1.83 -4.38 -10.84
N TYR A 16 2.08 -5.67 -10.60
CA TYR A 16 1.65 -6.72 -11.52
C TYR A 16 0.12 -6.85 -11.59
N ARG A 17 -0.38 -7.31 -12.75
CA ARG A 17 -1.82 -7.53 -13.00
C ARG A 17 -2.48 -8.54 -12.07
N THR A 18 -1.73 -9.25 -11.24
CA THR A 18 -2.18 -10.25 -10.28
C THR A 18 -2.31 -9.71 -8.86
N VAL A 19 -1.77 -8.51 -8.60
CA VAL A 19 -1.96 -7.83 -7.32
C VAL A 19 -3.44 -7.56 -7.10
N SER A 20 -3.92 -7.84 -5.88
CA SER A 20 -5.33 -7.68 -5.53
C SER A 20 -5.76 -6.21 -5.67
N HIS A 21 -7.05 -5.98 -5.85
CA HIS A 21 -7.56 -4.61 -5.92
C HIS A 21 -7.25 -3.83 -4.62
N ALA A 22 -7.44 -4.46 -3.46
CA ALA A 22 -7.16 -3.87 -2.16
C ALA A 22 -5.70 -3.43 -2.01
N ALA A 23 -4.74 -4.34 -2.28
CA ALA A 23 -3.32 -4.02 -2.22
C ALA A 23 -2.95 -2.92 -3.23
N ALA A 24 -3.51 -2.97 -4.45
CA ALA A 24 -3.24 -1.95 -5.48
C ALA A 24 -3.75 -0.57 -5.06
N THR A 25 -4.95 -0.46 -4.46
CA THR A 25 -5.49 0.81 -3.95
C THR A 25 -4.65 1.36 -2.79
N VAL A 26 -4.18 0.49 -1.90
CA VAL A 26 -3.33 0.86 -0.75
C VAL A 26 -1.98 1.40 -1.23
N LEU A 27 -1.31 0.67 -2.13
CA LEU A 27 -0.05 1.11 -2.73
C LEU A 27 -0.19 2.44 -3.47
N ALA A 28 -1.24 2.58 -4.28
CA ALA A 28 -1.52 3.80 -5.03
C ALA A 28 -2.04 4.96 -4.17
N GLY A 29 -2.28 4.75 -2.87
CA GLY A 29 -2.81 5.77 -1.97
C GLY A 29 -4.18 6.31 -2.40
N THR A 30 -4.98 5.50 -3.08
CA THR A 30 -6.27 5.91 -3.64
C THR A 30 -7.38 5.04 -3.06
N PRO A 31 -8.28 5.59 -2.21
CA PRO A 31 -9.37 4.82 -1.63
C PRO A 31 -10.29 4.21 -2.70
N PRO A 32 -10.96 3.09 -2.41
CA PRO A 32 -11.97 2.49 -3.30
C PRO A 32 -12.98 3.53 -3.81
N LEU A 33 -13.29 3.47 -5.13
CA LEU A 33 -14.14 4.48 -5.79
C LEU A 33 -15.54 4.57 -5.19
N ASP A 34 -16.08 3.48 -4.66
CA ASP A 34 -17.38 3.48 -3.99
C ASP A 34 -17.36 4.31 -2.71
N LEU A 35 -16.29 4.22 -1.90
CA LEU A 35 -16.13 5.07 -0.72
C LEU A 35 -15.94 6.54 -1.08
N LEU A 36 -15.16 6.83 -2.13
CA LEU A 36 -15.01 8.19 -2.65
C LEU A 36 -16.35 8.74 -3.14
N ALA A 37 -17.14 7.95 -3.86
CA ALA A 37 -18.45 8.34 -4.35
C ALA A 37 -19.43 8.65 -3.21
N LEU A 38 -19.45 7.81 -2.16
CA LEU A 38 -20.26 8.06 -0.97
C LEU A 38 -19.86 9.37 -0.27
N GLY A 39 -18.55 9.61 -0.11
CA GLY A 39 -18.05 10.86 0.45
C GLY A 39 -18.43 12.08 -0.39
N HIS A 40 -18.28 12.00 -1.72
CA HIS A 40 -18.69 13.08 -2.62
C HIS A 40 -20.21 13.33 -2.57
N ALA A 41 -21.02 12.28 -2.47
CA ALA A 41 -22.46 12.40 -2.34
C ALA A 41 -22.88 13.11 -1.04
N GLU A 42 -22.18 12.84 0.07
CA GLU A 42 -22.41 13.54 1.35
C GLU A 42 -22.10 15.04 1.23
N VAL A 43 -20.92 15.39 0.68
CA VAL A 43 -20.56 16.80 0.45
C VAL A 43 -21.59 17.48 -0.46
N TYR A 44 -22.01 16.82 -1.53
CA TYR A 44 -23.01 17.36 -2.45
C TYR A 44 -24.35 17.63 -1.76
N ARG A 45 -24.86 16.67 -0.97
CA ARG A 45 -26.12 16.84 -0.22
C ARG A 45 -26.06 18.03 0.73
N HIS A 46 -24.95 18.19 1.45
CA HIS A 46 -24.78 19.33 2.35
C HIS A 46 -24.69 20.66 1.59
N VAL A 47 -23.91 20.73 0.51
CA VAL A 47 -23.83 21.93 -0.34
C VAL A 47 -25.20 22.34 -0.86
N ARG A 48 -26.04 21.37 -1.23
CA ARG A 48 -27.42 21.63 -1.66
C ARG A 48 -28.24 22.27 -0.54
N GLN A 49 -28.20 21.72 0.68
CA GLN A 49 -28.92 22.26 1.84
C GLN A 49 -28.49 23.68 2.19
N VAL A 50 -27.18 23.97 2.18
CA VAL A 50 -26.64 25.30 2.44
C VAL A 50 -27.16 26.32 1.41
N LYS A 51 -27.24 25.92 0.13
CA LYS A 51 -27.82 26.78 -0.93
C LYS A 51 -29.32 27.00 -0.76
N GLU A 52 -30.07 25.97 -0.36
CA GLU A 52 -31.51 26.07 -0.08
C GLU A 52 -31.79 27.04 1.09
N GLN A 53 -30.84 27.20 2.01
CA GLN A 53 -30.88 28.20 3.09
C GLN A 53 -30.42 29.60 2.65
N GLY A 54 -30.13 29.82 1.36
CA GLY A 54 -29.69 31.11 0.81
C GLY A 54 -28.22 31.44 1.11
N VAL A 55 -27.45 30.51 1.65
CA VAL A 55 -26.04 30.72 1.98
C VAL A 55 -25.16 30.31 0.80
N VAL A 56 -24.14 31.11 0.48
CA VAL A 56 -23.14 30.79 -0.54
C VAL A 56 -22.10 29.82 0.05
N PRO A 57 -21.96 28.58 -0.47
CA PRO A 57 -21.02 27.60 0.07
C PRO A 57 -19.59 27.93 -0.38
N THR A 58 -18.87 28.66 0.46
CA THR A 58 -17.45 29.00 0.24
C THR A 58 -16.53 27.86 0.68
N ALA A 59 -15.30 27.83 0.16
CA ALA A 59 -14.30 26.83 0.56
C ALA A 59 -14.10 26.78 2.09
N ARG A 60 -14.01 27.95 2.73
CA ARG A 60 -13.83 28.08 4.19
C ARG A 60 -15.00 27.50 4.98
N ILE A 61 -16.24 27.70 4.52
CA ILE A 61 -17.44 27.13 5.18
C ILE A 61 -17.47 25.61 5.01
N MET A 62 -17.05 25.11 3.84
CA MET A 62 -17.12 23.69 3.52
C MET A 62 -15.94 22.86 4.05
N GLU A 63 -14.85 23.51 4.47
CA GLU A 63 -13.62 22.83 4.89
C GLU A 63 -13.83 21.83 6.05
N PRO A 64 -14.53 22.18 7.15
CA PRO A 64 -14.77 21.23 8.23
C PRO A 64 -15.53 19.97 7.78
N LEU A 65 -16.50 20.13 6.86
CA LEU A 65 -17.21 19.00 6.29
C LEU A 65 -16.30 18.13 5.43
N ARG A 66 -15.48 18.74 4.56
CA ARG A 66 -14.56 18.00 3.69
C ARG A 66 -13.55 17.19 4.48
N LEU A 67 -13.00 17.76 5.55
CA LEU A 67 -12.11 17.05 6.47
C LEU A 67 -12.82 15.88 7.14
N LYS A 68 -14.04 16.10 7.67
CA LYS A 68 -14.84 15.03 8.28
C LYS A 68 -15.17 13.90 7.30
N VAL A 69 -15.56 14.23 6.07
CA VAL A 69 -15.85 13.26 5.02
C VAL A 69 -14.59 12.49 4.63
N ARG A 70 -13.45 13.19 4.47
CA ARG A 70 -12.16 12.54 4.17
C ARG A 70 -11.79 11.54 5.27
N GLN A 71 -11.89 11.93 6.53
CA GLN A 71 -11.60 11.06 7.66
C GLN A 71 -12.54 9.85 7.67
N TRP A 72 -13.84 10.06 7.45
CA TRP A 72 -14.80 8.97 7.32
C TRP A 72 -14.46 7.99 6.18
N VAL A 73 -14.03 8.49 5.02
CA VAL A 73 -13.59 7.63 3.89
C VAL A 73 -12.39 6.79 4.29
N ILE A 74 -11.39 7.38 4.95
CA ILE A 74 -10.17 6.69 5.37
C ILE A 74 -10.50 5.62 6.42
N GLU A 75 -11.30 5.95 7.43
CA GLU A 75 -11.68 4.99 8.48
C GLU A 75 -12.54 3.84 7.93
N SER A 76 -13.50 4.15 7.04
CA SER A 76 -14.28 3.13 6.35
C SER A 76 -13.40 2.22 5.49
N TRP A 77 -12.34 2.78 4.90
CA TRP A 77 -11.38 2.01 4.12
C TRP A 77 -10.51 1.12 5.03
N LYS A 78 -9.97 1.64 6.14
CA LYS A 78 -9.22 0.85 7.14
C LYS A 78 -10.05 -0.33 7.67
N ALA A 79 -11.33 -0.09 7.97
CA ALA A 79 -12.25 -1.13 8.43
C ALA A 79 -12.42 -2.23 7.37
N ARG A 80 -12.67 -1.85 6.11
CA ARG A 80 -12.78 -2.80 4.99
C ARG A 80 -11.49 -3.59 4.78
N LEU A 81 -10.33 -2.95 4.92
CA LEU A 81 -9.03 -3.60 4.80
C LEU A 81 -8.73 -4.59 5.93
N HIS A 82 -9.46 -4.53 7.05
CA HIS A 82 -9.29 -5.46 8.16
C HIS A 82 -10.08 -6.77 7.98
N GLU A 83 -11.01 -6.82 7.03
CA GLU A 83 -11.83 -8.01 6.81
C GLU A 83 -10.94 -9.22 6.42
N PRO A 84 -11.11 -10.41 7.05
CA PRO A 84 -10.27 -11.58 6.79
C PRO A 84 -10.27 -12.06 5.32
N THR A 85 -11.31 -11.70 4.58
CA THR A 85 -11.48 -12.07 3.16
C THR A 85 -10.69 -11.19 2.20
N VAL A 86 -9.99 -10.16 2.68
CA VAL A 86 -9.23 -9.23 1.83
C VAL A 86 -7.99 -9.93 1.25
N ALA A 87 -7.98 -10.09 -0.06
CA ALA A 87 -6.81 -10.58 -0.77
C ALA A 87 -5.65 -9.57 -0.72
N GLY A 88 -4.42 -10.08 -0.71
CA GLY A 88 -3.21 -9.24 -0.65
C GLY A 88 -2.77 -8.91 0.78
N ALA A 89 -3.04 -9.81 1.73
CA ALA A 89 -2.72 -9.72 3.15
C ALA A 89 -1.34 -9.12 3.42
N ARG A 90 -0.26 -9.65 2.80
CA ARG A 90 1.12 -9.11 2.94
C ARG A 90 1.20 -7.59 2.85
N THR A 91 0.66 -7.01 1.77
CA THR A 91 0.71 -5.57 1.53
C THR A 91 -0.26 -4.81 2.44
N VAL A 92 -1.47 -5.35 2.60
CA VAL A 92 -2.54 -4.69 3.36
C VAL A 92 -2.21 -4.64 4.84
N GLU A 93 -1.77 -5.75 5.43
CA GLU A 93 -1.43 -5.85 6.85
C GLU A 93 -0.20 -4.99 7.21
N ALA A 94 0.76 -4.84 6.29
CA ALA A 94 1.93 -4.01 6.52
C ALA A 94 1.62 -2.50 6.48
N ILE A 95 0.73 -2.05 5.58
CA ILE A 95 0.46 -0.61 5.37
C ILE A 95 -0.76 -0.12 6.17
N ARG A 96 -1.79 -0.96 6.36
CA ARG A 96 -3.04 -0.56 7.06
C ARG A 96 -2.79 0.10 8.43
N PRO A 97 -1.86 -0.37 9.29
CA PRO A 97 -1.61 0.25 10.59
C PRO A 97 -1.15 1.71 10.51
N CYS A 98 -0.41 2.07 9.46
CA CYS A 98 0.08 3.43 9.21
C CYS A 98 -0.54 4.06 7.95
N LEU A 99 -1.78 3.69 7.61
CA LEU A 99 -2.38 4.10 6.34
C LEU A 99 -2.46 5.62 6.18
N GLU A 100 -2.75 6.36 7.25
CA GLU A 100 -2.83 7.84 7.17
C GLU A 100 -1.48 8.47 6.90
N ASP A 101 -0.43 8.03 7.59
CA ASP A 101 0.94 8.51 7.38
C ASP A 101 1.43 8.11 5.99
N TRP A 102 1.12 6.89 5.56
CA TRP A 102 1.33 6.46 4.19
C TRP A 102 0.66 7.42 3.20
N LEU A 103 -0.62 7.77 3.39
CA LEU A 103 -1.32 8.69 2.49
C LEU A 103 -0.81 10.14 2.57
N GLY A 104 -0.24 10.54 3.71
CA GLY A 104 0.22 11.89 4.00
C GLY A 104 1.68 12.16 3.65
N ARG A 105 2.46 11.13 3.34
CA ARG A 105 3.90 11.26 3.07
C ARG A 105 4.20 12.20 1.90
N ALA A 106 5.23 13.03 2.08
CA ALA A 106 5.75 13.94 1.04
C ALA A 106 6.86 13.30 0.19
N HIS A 107 7.46 12.22 0.68
CA HIS A 107 8.54 11.47 0.03
C HIS A 107 8.08 10.07 -0.38
N GLY A 108 8.99 9.31 -0.98
CA GLY A 108 8.81 7.87 -1.11
C GLY A 108 8.01 7.41 -2.33
N GLY A 109 8.63 7.55 -3.50
CA GLY A 109 8.11 6.98 -4.74
C GLY A 109 8.19 5.46 -4.77
N LEU A 110 7.17 4.81 -5.34
CA LEU A 110 7.16 3.37 -5.51
C LEU A 110 7.94 2.96 -6.76
N SER A 111 9.09 2.31 -6.56
CA SER A 111 9.81 1.63 -7.64
C SER A 111 9.15 0.29 -7.97
N PHE A 112 9.42 -0.24 -9.17
CA PHE A 112 8.92 -1.56 -9.54
C PHE A 112 9.42 -2.65 -8.57
N ARG A 113 10.71 -2.61 -8.22
CA ARG A 113 11.35 -3.60 -7.32
C ARG A 113 10.75 -3.54 -5.91
N LEU A 114 10.63 -2.33 -5.35
CA LEU A 114 10.01 -2.13 -4.04
C LEU A 114 8.59 -2.69 -4.01
N VAL A 115 7.80 -2.45 -5.06
CA VAL A 115 6.44 -2.99 -5.14
C VAL A 115 6.43 -4.51 -5.19
N GLN A 116 7.42 -5.17 -5.81
CA GLN A 116 7.53 -6.62 -5.74
C GLN A 116 7.86 -7.10 -4.34
N VAL A 117 8.73 -6.42 -3.59
CA VAL A 117 9.01 -6.73 -2.18
C VAL A 117 7.74 -6.60 -1.33
N LEU A 118 6.99 -5.51 -1.51
CA LEU A 118 5.74 -5.23 -0.79
C LEU A 118 4.61 -6.23 -1.12
N THR A 119 4.61 -6.81 -2.32
CA THR A 119 3.52 -7.69 -2.80
C THR A 119 3.89 -9.17 -2.88
N GLY A 120 5.17 -9.52 -2.86
CA GLY A 120 5.69 -10.86 -3.10
C GLY A 120 5.61 -11.34 -4.55
N GLY A 121 5.39 -10.43 -5.51
CA GLY A 121 4.90 -10.78 -6.85
C GLY A 121 5.92 -11.35 -7.84
N CYS A 122 7.22 -11.31 -7.58
CA CYS A 122 8.24 -11.81 -8.52
C CYS A 122 9.09 -12.97 -7.98
N PHE A 123 8.78 -13.46 -6.78
CA PHE A 123 9.58 -14.50 -6.12
C PHE A 123 9.10 -15.90 -6.50
N GLY A 124 9.99 -16.88 -6.43
CA GLY A 124 9.75 -18.27 -6.83
C GLY A 124 8.50 -18.88 -6.19
N ARG A 125 8.19 -18.60 -4.92
CA ARG A 125 6.92 -18.98 -4.26
C ARG A 125 5.71 -18.54 -5.08
N TYR A 126 5.71 -17.28 -5.48
CA TYR A 126 4.61 -16.70 -6.25
C TYR A 126 4.60 -17.26 -7.68
N LEU A 127 5.75 -17.33 -8.35
CA LEU A 127 5.87 -17.79 -9.73
C LEU A 127 5.47 -19.27 -9.87
N HIS A 128 5.86 -20.11 -8.91
CA HIS A 128 5.43 -21.50 -8.82
C HIS A 128 3.92 -21.63 -8.65
N ARG A 129 3.32 -20.87 -7.72
CA ARG A 129 1.88 -20.86 -7.47
C ARG A 129 1.06 -20.53 -8.72
N ILE A 130 1.57 -19.66 -9.61
CA ILE A 130 0.89 -19.29 -10.86
C ILE A 130 1.34 -20.14 -12.06
N GLY A 131 2.11 -21.21 -11.85
CA GLY A 131 2.56 -22.14 -12.88
C GLY A 131 3.60 -21.56 -13.84
N ARG A 132 4.30 -20.48 -13.46
CA ARG A 132 5.41 -19.89 -14.25
C ARG A 132 6.76 -20.53 -13.96
N GLU A 133 6.90 -21.16 -12.79
CA GLU A 133 8.10 -21.92 -12.41
C GLU A 133 7.74 -23.31 -11.90
N ARG A 134 8.69 -24.25 -12.09
CA ARG A 134 8.51 -25.65 -11.69
C ARG A 134 8.60 -25.86 -10.17
N THR A 135 9.31 -24.98 -9.48
CA THR A 135 9.58 -25.10 -8.03
C THR A 135 9.50 -23.73 -7.39
N ALA A 136 9.25 -23.68 -6.08
CA ALA A 136 9.30 -22.46 -5.30
C ALA A 136 10.71 -22.11 -4.79
N ARG A 137 11.72 -22.96 -5.01
CA ARG A 137 13.06 -22.86 -4.41
C ARG A 137 13.78 -21.55 -4.73
N CYS A 138 14.58 -21.06 -3.78
CA CYS A 138 15.44 -19.92 -4.00
C CYS A 138 16.52 -20.25 -5.05
N PRO A 139 16.71 -19.41 -6.08
CA PRO A 139 17.78 -19.62 -7.06
C PRO A 139 19.16 -19.23 -6.50
N HIS A 140 19.22 -18.59 -5.34
CA HIS A 140 20.43 -18.01 -4.78
C HIS A 140 20.97 -18.72 -3.52
N CYS A 141 20.15 -19.55 -2.86
CA CYS A 141 20.55 -20.29 -1.67
C CYS A 141 19.82 -21.64 -1.59
N ALA A 142 20.07 -22.42 -0.54
CA ALA A 142 19.48 -23.75 -0.36
C ALA A 142 18.02 -23.76 0.13
N ALA A 143 17.39 -22.59 0.30
CA ALA A 143 16.03 -22.51 0.80
C ALA A 143 14.99 -23.09 -0.18
N ASP A 144 14.03 -23.85 0.37
CA ASP A 144 12.98 -24.49 -0.43
C ASP A 144 11.90 -23.52 -0.93
N GLU A 145 11.83 -22.31 -0.37
CA GLU A 145 10.85 -21.29 -0.75
C GLU A 145 11.49 -19.90 -0.90
N ASP A 146 11.47 -19.39 -2.13
CA ASP A 146 11.82 -18.01 -2.49
C ASP A 146 10.61 -17.11 -2.25
N SER A 147 10.62 -16.39 -1.14
CA SER A 147 9.61 -15.38 -0.84
C SER A 147 10.29 -14.03 -0.64
N ALA A 148 9.52 -12.95 -0.82
CA ALA A 148 10.02 -11.62 -0.49
C ALA A 148 10.54 -11.52 0.95
N GLN A 149 9.95 -12.25 1.90
CA GLN A 149 10.39 -12.25 3.28
C GLN A 149 11.73 -12.99 3.44
N HIS A 150 11.86 -14.15 2.81
CA HIS A 150 13.12 -14.89 2.75
C HIS A 150 14.25 -14.01 2.18
N THR A 151 13.99 -13.30 1.07
CA THR A 151 14.97 -12.36 0.50
C THR A 151 15.36 -11.25 1.48
N LEU A 152 14.40 -10.71 2.23
CA LEU A 152 14.64 -9.63 3.20
C LEU A 152 15.37 -10.09 4.46
N GLU A 153 15.14 -11.32 4.93
CA GLU A 153 15.59 -11.79 6.26
C GLU A 153 16.72 -12.82 6.22
N GLU A 154 16.73 -13.70 5.23
CA GLU A 154 17.46 -14.97 5.32
C GLU A 154 18.41 -15.22 4.17
N CYS A 155 18.09 -14.77 2.95
CA CYS A 155 18.79 -15.18 1.75
C CYS A 155 20.27 -14.71 1.75
N ASP A 156 21.21 -15.63 1.93
CA ASP A 156 22.66 -15.34 2.05
C ASP A 156 23.21 -14.45 0.95
N ALA A 157 22.62 -14.52 -0.24
CA ALA A 157 23.06 -13.73 -1.37
C ALA A 157 23.00 -12.23 -1.07
N TRP A 158 21.98 -11.75 -0.35
CA TRP A 158 21.77 -10.32 -0.05
C TRP A 158 22.29 -9.92 1.34
N VAL A 159 23.26 -10.66 1.89
CA VAL A 159 23.81 -10.37 3.22
C VAL A 159 24.45 -8.98 3.30
N VAL A 160 25.09 -8.53 2.23
CA VAL A 160 25.78 -7.23 2.19
C VAL A 160 24.76 -6.09 2.19
N GLU A 161 23.77 -6.16 1.30
CA GLU A 161 22.70 -5.17 1.19
C GLU A 161 21.83 -5.16 2.47
N ARG A 162 21.52 -6.33 3.03
CA ARG A 162 20.79 -6.45 4.29
C ARG A 162 21.58 -5.83 5.44
N GLY A 163 22.90 -6.00 5.45
CA GLY A 163 23.80 -5.42 6.46
C GLY A 163 23.71 -3.90 6.56
N VAL A 164 23.45 -3.20 5.44
CA VAL A 164 23.20 -1.74 5.42
C VAL A 164 21.89 -1.39 6.11
N LEU A 165 20.87 -2.25 5.99
CA LEU A 165 19.54 -2.02 6.55
C LEU A 165 19.42 -2.39 8.03
N VAL A 166 20.26 -3.30 8.55
CA VAL A 166 20.24 -3.72 9.98
C VAL A 166 20.23 -2.53 10.95
N PRO A 167 21.17 -1.56 10.89
CA PRO A 167 21.17 -0.43 11.83
C PRO A 167 19.98 0.51 11.63
N VAL A 168 19.42 0.56 10.43
CA VAL A 168 18.33 1.48 10.08
C VAL A 168 16.97 0.93 10.53
N LEU A 169 16.82 -0.39 10.51
CA LEU A 169 15.60 -1.12 10.85
C LEU A 169 15.64 -1.72 12.27
N ASP A 170 16.69 -1.42 13.05
CA ASP A 170 16.91 -1.97 14.39
C ASP A 170 16.88 -3.53 14.40
N GLY A 171 17.29 -4.15 13.29
CA GLY A 171 17.27 -5.60 13.09
C GLY A 171 15.92 -6.24 12.82
N ASP A 172 14.81 -5.48 12.80
CA ASP A 172 13.47 -6.00 12.51
C ASP A 172 13.08 -5.78 11.04
N PHE A 173 13.15 -6.87 10.28
CA PHE A 173 12.83 -6.92 8.85
C PHE A 173 11.39 -7.33 8.56
N SER A 174 10.52 -7.38 9.58
CA SER A 174 9.10 -7.56 9.35
C SER A 174 8.59 -6.46 8.41
N LEU A 175 7.72 -6.84 7.47
CA LEU A 175 7.28 -5.89 6.44
C LEU A 175 6.58 -4.67 7.04
N SER A 176 5.84 -4.86 8.15
CA SER A 176 5.18 -3.77 8.88
C SER A 176 6.19 -2.78 9.46
N THR A 177 7.30 -3.26 10.03
CA THR A 177 8.35 -2.38 10.57
C THR A 177 9.07 -1.64 9.44
N ILE A 178 9.44 -2.33 8.37
CA ILE A 178 10.02 -1.71 7.17
C ILE A 178 9.12 -0.58 6.67
N VAL A 179 7.84 -0.87 6.41
CA VAL A 179 6.89 0.12 5.88
C VAL A 179 6.77 1.32 6.81
N ARG A 180 6.61 1.10 8.12
CA ARG A 180 6.51 2.18 9.10
C ARG A 180 7.75 3.07 9.08
N ARG A 181 8.95 2.48 9.14
CA ARG A 181 10.22 3.22 9.16
C ARG A 181 10.46 3.99 7.86
N MET A 182 10.07 3.41 6.72
CA MET A 182 10.11 4.10 5.42
C MET A 182 9.18 5.32 5.39
N VAL A 183 7.98 5.20 5.95
CA VAL A 183 7.03 6.33 6.04
C VAL A 183 7.59 7.45 6.92
N ASP A 184 8.23 7.10 8.03
CA ASP A 184 8.76 8.06 9.00
C ASP A 184 10.02 8.81 8.50
N SER A 185 10.78 8.24 7.56
CA SER A 185 12.05 8.83 7.11
C SER A 185 12.33 8.63 5.62
N GLU A 186 12.60 9.73 4.91
CA GLU A 186 13.00 9.72 3.51
C GLU A 186 14.35 9.01 3.29
N GLU A 187 15.28 9.11 4.24
CA GLU A 187 16.55 8.41 4.18
C GLU A 187 16.35 6.90 4.23
N ILE A 188 15.53 6.43 5.18
CA ILE A 188 15.19 5.00 5.29
C ILE A 188 14.46 4.52 4.03
N TRP A 189 13.55 5.35 3.50
CA TRP A 189 12.90 5.03 2.24
C TRP A 189 13.90 4.82 1.11
N ARG A 190 14.91 5.69 1.00
CA ARG A 190 15.97 5.58 -0.02
C ARG A 190 16.78 4.31 0.14
N GLU A 191 17.25 4.02 1.35
CA GLU A 191 18.04 2.81 1.66
C GLU A 191 17.26 1.52 1.32
N VAL A 192 16.00 1.42 1.77
CA VAL A 192 15.15 0.26 1.47
C VAL A 192 14.81 0.17 -0.02
N SER A 193 14.70 1.30 -0.72
CA SER A 193 14.44 1.31 -2.16
C SER A 193 15.65 0.91 -3.01
N SER A 194 16.86 0.99 -2.45
CA SER A 194 18.11 0.58 -3.10
C SER A 194 18.53 -0.86 -2.82
N PHE A 195 17.87 -1.54 -1.87
CA PHE A 195 17.96 -2.98 -1.67
C PHE A 195 17.39 -3.74 -2.87
#